data_AF-A0A8J6ESC5-F1
#
_entry.id   AF-A0A8J6ESC5-F1
#
_cell.length_a   1.000
_cell.length_b   1.000
_cell.length_c   1.000
_cell.angle_alpha   90.00
_cell.angle_beta   90.00
_cell.angle_gamma   90.00
#
_symmetry.space_group_name_H-M   'P 1'
#
loop_
_entity.id
_entity.type
_entity.pdbx_description
1 polymer ?
#
loop_
_entity_poly.entity_id
_entity_poly.type
_entity_poly.pdbx_seq_one_letter_code
_entity_poly.pdbx_strand_id
1 'polypeptide(L)'
;MYTPIGINGDINVLLWPVQRGILHFCGFQVLEPQINYSIAHTPPEKRSLILEAWQARLDKIWGEKPICFATNDNFDLSFAGGFVLKKEVLEKNANNKYGFTVGQHAGKAFPPDNQVKTVCTRL
;
A
#
# COMPACT_ATOMS: atom_id res chain seq x y z
N MET A 1 14.56 1.50 -10.81
CA MET A 1 15.30 1.30 -9.55
C MET A 1 14.42 0.58 -8.52
N TYR A 2 13.26 1.15 -8.16
CA TYR A 2 12.31 0.54 -7.22
C TYR A 2 11.08 -0.14 -7.89
N THR A 3 11.32 -0.79 -9.01
CA THR A 3 10.31 -1.60 -9.72
C THR A 3 10.43 -3.06 -9.29
N PRO A 4 9.45 -3.94 -9.55
CA PRO A 4 9.56 -5.37 -9.22
C PRO A 4 10.79 -6.08 -9.84
N ILE A 5 11.30 -5.57 -10.97
CA ILE A 5 12.53 -6.05 -11.63
C ILE A 5 13.75 -5.15 -11.38
N GLY A 6 13.63 -4.17 -10.49
CA GLY A 6 14.68 -3.19 -10.20
C GLY A 6 15.65 -3.70 -9.12
N ILE A 7 16.89 -3.20 -9.16
CA ILE A 7 17.94 -3.61 -8.22
C ILE A 7 17.59 -3.41 -6.74
N ASN A 8 16.74 -2.43 -6.41
CA ASN A 8 16.31 -2.16 -5.04
C ASN A 8 15.01 -2.87 -4.65
N GLY A 9 14.45 -3.68 -5.54
CA GLY A 9 13.18 -4.37 -5.35
C GLY A 9 11.96 -3.46 -5.47
N ASP A 10 10.79 -4.05 -5.25
CA ASP A 10 9.49 -3.38 -5.34
C ASP A 10 9.30 -2.36 -4.22
N ILE A 11 8.99 -1.11 -4.58
CA ILE A 11 8.68 -0.03 -3.63
C ILE A 11 7.56 -0.40 -2.65
N ASN A 12 6.60 -1.21 -3.08
CA ASN A 12 5.47 -1.60 -2.23
C ASN A 12 5.91 -2.39 -0.99
N VAL A 13 6.97 -3.21 -1.12
CA VAL A 13 7.55 -3.96 -0.02
C VAL A 13 8.24 -3.03 0.98
N LEU A 14 8.97 -2.04 0.48
CA LEU A 14 9.72 -1.09 1.31
C LEU A 14 8.79 -0.18 2.13
N LEU A 15 7.64 0.21 1.57
CA LEU A 15 6.69 1.09 2.25
C LEU A 15 5.84 0.37 3.31
N TRP A 16 5.63 -0.93 3.16
CA TRP A 16 4.70 -1.69 4.00
C TRP A 16 4.96 -1.57 5.51
N PRO A 17 6.19 -1.72 6.04
CA PRO A 17 6.42 -1.66 7.49
C PRO A 17 6.04 -0.31 8.09
N VAL A 18 6.22 0.79 7.36
CA VAL A 18 5.88 2.14 7.84
C VAL A 18 4.38 2.38 7.70
N GLN A 19 3.83 2.16 6.50
CA GLN A 19 2.42 2.47 6.22
C GLN A 19 1.48 1.54 7.00
N ARG A 20 1.70 0.22 6.98
CA ARG A 20 0.90 -0.73 7.76
C ARG A 20 1.34 -0.81 9.21
N GLY A 21 2.63 -1.05 9.44
CA GLY A 21 3.15 -1.43 10.76
C GLY A 21 3.20 -0.28 11.77
N ILE A 22 3.26 0.97 11.31
CA ILE A 22 3.32 2.14 12.18
C ILE A 22 2.03 2.97 12.04
N LEU A 23 1.74 3.49 10.85
CA LEU A 23 0.64 4.44 10.67
C LEU A 23 -0.73 3.76 10.80
N HIS A 24 -1.01 2.76 9.96
CA HIS A 24 -2.31 2.09 9.97
C HIS A 24 -2.55 1.32 11.26
N PHE A 25 -1.51 0.75 11.87
CA PHE A 25 -1.59 0.14 13.19
C PHE A 25 -2.17 1.10 14.24
N CYS A 26 -1.79 2.38 14.19
CA CYS A 26 -2.31 3.42 15.07
C CYS A 26 -3.68 3.99 14.62
N GLY A 27 -4.33 3.40 13.61
CA GLY A 27 -5.65 3.83 13.13
C GLY A 27 -5.64 4.92 12.06
N PHE A 28 -4.47 5.32 11.54
CA PHE A 28 -4.41 6.30 10.46
C PHE A 28 -5.02 5.76 9.16
N GLN A 29 -5.74 6.63 8.46
CA GLN A 29 -6.06 6.49 7.04
C GLN A 29 -4.84 6.95 6.24
N VAL A 30 -4.12 6.01 5.63
CA VAL A 30 -2.89 6.31 4.89
C VAL A 30 -3.28 6.68 3.44
N LEU A 31 -2.86 7.85 2.95
CA LEU A 31 -3.08 8.27 1.56
C LEU A 31 -1.98 7.74 0.63
N GLU A 32 -2.14 7.92 -0.69
CA GLU A 32 -1.07 7.60 -1.64
C GLU A 32 0.22 8.36 -1.28
N PRO A 33 1.39 7.70 -1.20
CA PRO A 33 2.63 8.36 -0.88
C PRO A 33 3.07 9.29 -2.02
N GLN A 34 3.56 10.49 -1.67
CA GLN A 34 4.23 11.34 -2.65
C GLN A 34 5.69 10.87 -2.79
N ILE A 35 6.02 10.22 -3.92
CA ILE A 35 7.37 9.69 -4.15
C ILE A 35 8.02 10.41 -5.32
N ASN A 36 9.11 11.13 -5.04
CA ASN A 36 9.91 11.80 -6.06
C ASN A 36 11.27 11.09 -6.16
N TYR A 37 11.41 10.22 -7.17
CA TYR A 37 12.63 9.42 -7.35
C TYR A 37 13.80 10.25 -7.87
N SER A 38 15.01 9.92 -7.39
CA SER A 38 16.27 10.46 -7.92
C SER A 38 16.31 11.99 -8.02
N ILE A 39 15.78 12.69 -7.01
CA ILE A 39 15.59 14.15 -7.05
C ILE A 39 16.89 14.93 -7.33
N ALA A 40 18.03 14.42 -6.86
CA ALA A 40 19.35 15.01 -7.10
C ALA A 40 19.74 15.04 -8.60
N HIS A 41 19.17 14.15 -9.41
CA HIS A 41 19.40 14.08 -10.86
C HIS A 41 18.26 14.70 -11.67
N THR A 42 17.25 15.28 -11.01
CA THR A 42 16.11 15.91 -11.67
C THR A 42 16.46 17.35 -12.06
N PRO A 43 16.30 17.78 -13.32
CA PRO A 43 16.60 19.15 -13.74
C PRO A 43 15.82 20.24 -12.96
N PRO A 44 16.36 21.46 -12.80
CA PRO A 44 15.73 22.53 -12.00
C PRO A 44 14.27 22.84 -12.40
N GLU A 45 13.99 22.89 -13.70
CA GLU A 45 12.65 23.15 -14.23
C GLU A 45 11.67 22.03 -13.86
N LYS A 46 12.12 20.77 -13.86
CA LYS A 46 11.30 19.62 -13.44
C LYS A 46 11.06 19.61 -11.92
N ARG A 47 12.04 20.04 -11.12
CA ARG A 47 11.85 20.18 -9.66
C ARG A 47 10.81 21.25 -9.31
N SER A 48 10.77 22.34 -10.06
CA SER A 48 9.75 23.40 -9.88
C SER A 48 8.35 22.84 -10.14
N LEU A 49 8.16 22.09 -11.22
CA LEU A 49 6.90 21.42 -11.53
C LEU A 49 6.48 20.38 -10.47
N ILE A 50 7.44 19.67 -9.86
CA ILE A 50 7.16 18.75 -8.74
C ILE A 50 6.60 19.50 -7.53
N LEU A 51 7.14 20.68 -7.21
CA LEU A 51 6.66 21.51 -6.10
C LEU A 51 5.26 22.05 -6.37
N GLU A 52 5.01 22.54 -7.59
CA GLU A 52 3.68 23.02 -8.01
C GLU A 52 2.64 21.90 -7.95
N ALA A 53 2.97 20.72 -8.47
CA ALA A 53 2.09 19.55 -8.42
C ALA A 53 1.81 19.10 -6.97
N TRP A 54 2.80 19.20 -6.08
CA TRP A 54 2.62 18.88 -4.67
C TRP A 54 1.69 19.87 -3.98
N GLN A 55 1.86 21.18 -4.22
CA GLN A 55 0.96 22.20 -3.70
C GLN A 55 -0.48 21.98 -4.19
N ALA A 56 -0.68 21.75 -5.49
CA ALA A 56 -1.99 21.49 -6.07
C ALA A 56 -2.65 20.21 -5.53
N ARG A 57 -1.86 19.23 -5.09
CA ARG A 57 -2.37 18.04 -4.39
C ARG A 57 -2.82 18.38 -2.98
N LEU A 58 -2.01 19.13 -2.23
CA LEU A 58 -2.31 19.53 -0.85
C LEU A 58 -3.62 20.33 -0.75
N ASP A 59 -3.94 21.15 -1.75
CA ASP A 59 -5.19 21.93 -1.79
C ASP A 59 -6.46 21.06 -1.77
N LYS A 60 -6.36 19.80 -2.22
CA LYS A 60 -7.49 18.85 -2.33
C LYS A 60 -7.28 17.57 -1.53
N ILE A 61 -6.21 17.48 -0.74
CA ILE A 61 -5.72 16.21 -0.17
C ILE A 61 -6.74 15.55 0.77
N TRP A 62 -7.56 16.34 1.46
CA TRP A 62 -8.57 15.83 2.38
C TRP A 62 -9.73 15.10 1.68
N GLY A 63 -9.90 15.33 0.37
CA GLY A 63 -10.86 14.61 -0.46
C GLY A 63 -10.33 13.33 -1.08
N GLU A 64 -9.04 13.00 -0.89
CA GLU A 64 -8.46 11.78 -1.43
C GLU A 64 -8.94 10.54 -0.66
N LYS A 65 -9.03 9.41 -1.38
CA LYS A 65 -9.29 8.12 -0.76
C LYS A 65 -7.97 7.55 -0.18
N PRO A 66 -8.00 6.86 0.96
CA PRO A 66 -6.82 6.18 1.48
C PRO A 66 -6.48 4.91 0.67
N ILE A 67 -5.22 4.49 0.74
CA ILE A 67 -4.77 3.16 0.28
C ILE A 67 -5.42 2.07 1.13
N CYS A 68 -5.51 0.86 0.57
CA CYS A 68 -6.30 -0.20 1.17
C CYS A 68 -5.44 -1.22 1.93
N PHE A 69 -5.93 -1.58 3.11
CA PHE A 69 -5.41 -2.65 3.95
C PHE A 69 -6.48 -3.73 4.14
N ALA A 70 -6.05 -4.95 4.50
CA ALA A 70 -6.98 -5.99 4.92
C ALA A 70 -7.70 -5.56 6.20
N THR A 71 -9.04 -5.61 6.20
CA THR A 71 -9.87 -5.21 7.33
C THR A 71 -9.74 -6.19 8.48
N ASN A 72 -9.88 -5.69 9.71
CA ASN A 72 -9.84 -6.52 10.92
C ASN A 72 -10.91 -7.61 10.93
N ASP A 73 -12.06 -7.38 10.28
CA ASP A 73 -13.14 -8.36 10.15
C ASP A 73 -12.71 -9.66 9.43
N ASN A 74 -11.64 -9.59 8.64
CA ASN A 74 -11.09 -10.75 7.93
C ASN A 74 -10.26 -11.68 8.82
N PHE A 75 -9.93 -11.26 10.05
CA PHE A 75 -9.03 -11.98 10.96
C PHE A 75 -9.78 -12.52 12.17
N ASP A 76 -9.35 -13.67 12.68
CA ASP A 76 -9.74 -14.13 14.01
C ASP A 76 -8.86 -13.43 15.05
N LEU A 77 -9.41 -12.37 15.66
CA LEU A 77 -8.70 -11.52 16.62
C LEU A 77 -8.68 -12.08 18.06
N SER A 78 -8.89 -13.39 18.22
CA SER A 78 -8.80 -14.06 19.51
C SER A 78 -7.45 -14.76 19.69
N PHE A 79 -7.02 -14.94 20.94
CA PHE A 79 -5.82 -15.73 21.26
C PHE A 79 -5.94 -17.19 20.78
N ALA A 80 -7.12 -17.78 20.91
CA ALA A 80 -7.38 -19.15 20.45
C ALA A 80 -7.29 -19.27 18.92
N GLY A 81 -7.75 -18.24 18.20
CA GLY A 81 -7.68 -18.15 16.75
C GLY A 81 -6.34 -17.66 16.19
N GLY A 82 -5.43 -17.19 17.05
CA GLY A 82 -4.05 -16.89 16.67
C GLY A 82 -3.83 -15.62 15.84
N PHE A 83 -4.82 -14.71 15.75
CA PHE A 83 -4.68 -13.43 15.02
C PHE A 83 -4.40 -13.58 13.51
N VAL A 84 -4.87 -14.68 12.91
CA VAL A 84 -4.69 -14.97 11.47
C VAL A 84 -5.98 -14.75 10.67
N LEU A 85 -5.88 -14.75 9.33
CA LEU A 85 -7.05 -14.68 8.46
C LEU A 85 -8.01 -15.84 8.73
N LYS A 86 -9.30 -15.54 8.78
CA LYS A 86 -10.36 -16.55 8.96
C LYS A 86 -10.38 -17.51 7.77
N LYS A 87 -10.73 -18.78 8.03
CA LYS A 87 -10.72 -19.84 7.02
C LYS A 87 -11.65 -19.52 5.84
N GLU A 88 -12.84 -19.04 6.12
CA GLU A 88 -13.83 -18.66 5.10
C GLU A 88 -13.37 -17.49 4.22
N VAL A 89 -12.49 -16.62 4.72
CA VAL A 89 -11.90 -15.53 3.94
C VAL A 89 -10.84 -16.06 2.98
N LEU A 90 -10.00 -17.00 3.45
CA LEU A 90 -9.02 -17.68 2.60
C LEU A 90 -9.70 -18.50 1.49
N GLU A 91 -10.77 -19.23 1.82
CA GLU A 91 -11.53 -20.03 0.85
C GLU A 91 -12.19 -19.17 -0.23
N LYS A 92 -12.84 -18.06 0.15
CA LYS A 92 -13.42 -17.10 -0.81
C LYS A 92 -12.38 -16.51 -1.76
N ASN A 93 -11.16 -16.26 -1.26
CA ASN A 93 -10.08 -15.72 -2.06
C ASN A 93 -9.29 -16.81 -2.82
N ALA A 94 -9.52 -18.12 -2.60
CA ALA A 94 -8.64 -19.19 -3.07
C ALA A 94 -8.27 -19.09 -4.56
N ASN A 95 -9.25 -18.78 -5.42
CA ASN A 95 -9.07 -18.67 -6.87
C ASN A 95 -8.52 -17.31 -7.35
N ASN A 96 -8.34 -16.33 -6.46
CA ASN A 96 -7.76 -15.05 -6.83
C ASN A 96 -6.24 -15.22 -7.08
N LYS A 97 -5.76 -14.62 -8.18
CA LYS A 97 -4.34 -14.57 -8.54
C LYS A 97 -3.51 -13.83 -7.50
N TYR A 98 -4.08 -12.77 -6.92
CA TYR A 98 -3.38 -11.90 -5.98
C TYR A 98 -3.80 -12.21 -4.54
N GLY A 99 -2.88 -11.97 -3.61
CA GLY A 99 -3.18 -11.96 -2.19
C GLY A 99 -4.01 -10.75 -1.76
N PHE A 100 -4.13 -10.52 -0.46
CA PHE A 100 -4.98 -9.45 0.07
C PHE A 100 -4.26 -8.09 0.07
N THR A 101 -2.98 -8.09 0.44
CA THR A 101 -2.10 -6.93 0.53
C THR A 101 -0.64 -7.39 0.35
N VAL A 102 0.34 -6.47 0.42
CA VAL A 102 1.77 -6.83 0.46
C VAL A 102 2.08 -7.79 1.61
N GLY A 103 1.65 -7.48 2.85
CA GLY A 103 1.98 -8.32 4.01
C GLY A 103 1.01 -9.46 4.28
N GLN A 104 -0.20 -9.44 3.71
CA GLN A 104 -1.16 -10.55 3.75
C GLN A 104 -1.30 -11.18 2.36
N HIS A 105 -0.17 -11.56 1.76
CA HIS A 105 -0.13 -12.12 0.41
C HIS A 105 -0.47 -13.62 0.36
N ALA A 106 -0.41 -14.34 1.49
CA ALA A 106 -0.76 -15.76 1.61
C ALA A 106 -0.07 -16.68 0.57
N GLY A 107 1.20 -16.39 0.24
CA GLY A 107 1.96 -17.14 -0.76
C GLY A 107 1.60 -16.84 -2.23
N LYS A 108 0.65 -15.93 -2.48
CA LYS A 108 0.25 -15.49 -3.82
C LYS A 108 1.03 -14.26 -4.28
N ALA A 109 0.79 -13.83 -5.52
CA ALA A 109 1.34 -12.59 -6.06
C ALA A 109 0.80 -11.37 -5.28
N PHE A 110 1.63 -10.33 -5.14
CA PHE A 110 1.19 -9.07 -4.53
C PHE A 110 0.15 -8.38 -5.42
N PRO A 111 -0.91 -7.79 -4.84
CA PRO A 111 -1.77 -6.89 -5.59
C PRO A 111 -0.90 -5.74 -6.14
N PRO A 112 -1.01 -5.42 -7.45
CA PRO A 112 -0.23 -4.35 -8.05
C PRO A 112 -0.42 -3.03 -7.30
N ASP A 113 0.68 -2.33 -7.03
CA ASP A 113 0.67 -0.98 -6.46
C ASP A 113 -0.07 -0.81 -5.11
N ASN A 114 -0.23 -1.88 -4.33
CA ASN A 114 -1.04 -1.88 -3.10
C ASN A 114 -0.66 -0.80 -2.07
N GLN A 115 0.60 -0.36 -2.02
CA GLN A 115 1.09 0.66 -1.08
C GLN A 115 1.33 2.03 -1.73
N VAL A 116 1.08 2.14 -3.03
CA VAL A 116 1.30 3.38 -3.81
C VAL A 116 0.05 3.89 -4.53
N LYS A 117 -1.00 3.06 -4.67
CA LYS A 117 -2.26 3.42 -5.30
C LYS A 117 -3.48 3.01 -4.48
N THR A 118 -4.54 3.79 -4.61
CA THR A 118 -5.85 3.60 -3.94
C THR A 118 -6.69 2.45 -4.52
N VAL A 119 -6.16 1.68 -5.46
CA VAL A 119 -6.89 0.59 -6.10
C VAL A 119 -7.01 -0.59 -5.12
N CYS A 120 -8.20 -0.75 -4.57
CA CYS A 120 -8.58 -1.98 -3.87
C CYS A 120 -9.07 -3.00 -4.91
N THR A 121 -8.35 -4.11 -5.10
CA THR A 121 -9.03 -5.35 -5.48
C THR A 121 -9.92 -5.74 -4.31
N ARG A 122 -11.18 -5.30 -4.34
CA ARG A 122 -12.18 -5.73 -3.35
C ARG A 122 -12.30 -7.25 -3.42
N LEU A 123 -12.25 -7.88 -2.25
CA LEU A 123 -12.49 -9.31 -2.04
C LEU A 123 -13.97 -9.63 -2.21
#